data_AF-A0A7J6T970-F1
#
_entry.id   AF-A0A7J6T970-F1
#
_cell.length_a   1.000
_cell.length_b   1.000
_cell.length_c   1.000
_cell.angle_alpha   90.00
_cell.angle_beta   90.00
_cell.angle_gamma   90.00
#
_symmetry.space_group_name_H-M   'P 1'
#
loop_
_entity.id
_entity.type
_entity.pdbx_description
1 polymer ?
#
loop_
_entity_poly.entity_id
_entity_poly.type
_entity_poly.pdbx_seq_one_letter_code
_entity_poly.pdbx_strand_id
1 'polypeptide(L)'
;IANQGTVLKWARDHRVHHLYSDTSADPHNSQRGFFFSHVGWLLTQTPKNVVECSKKVAIHDLMTDGFLTLQNALDPWWNLAWCFIFPTAVACYLWGETLMNAFLVAGVFRYCFVLHATWAVNSVVHRWGHRPYDKSAFTTENPFVAFFALGEGWHNWHHAFEWDYATSEMGIWQQYNPTKAFIDLMCWLGLAWGRRRANPKGWDHMKERLTRKLGPSYKVVEVKRGVPLFRYRETKLVKES
;
A
#
# COMPACT_ATOMS: atom_id res chain seq x y z
N ILE A 1 13.00 10.82 -5.20
CA ILE A 1 11.77 11.68 -5.29
C ILE A 1 10.84 11.46 -4.09
N ALA A 2 10.36 10.23 -3.83
CA ALA A 2 9.42 9.97 -2.73
C ALA A 2 10.05 10.04 -1.32
N ASN A 3 11.34 9.69 -1.19
CA ASN A 3 12.13 9.79 0.04
C ASN A 3 11.50 9.11 1.27
N GLN A 4 11.12 7.84 1.13
CA GLN A 4 10.54 7.02 2.20
C GLN A 4 11.52 5.94 2.71
N GLY A 5 12.82 6.21 2.59
CA GLY A 5 13.89 5.22 2.78
C GLY A 5 14.30 4.51 1.49
N THR A 6 15.29 3.63 1.60
CA THR A 6 15.76 2.79 0.50
C THR A 6 14.73 1.71 0.18
N VAL A 7 14.69 1.23 -1.07
CA VAL A 7 13.76 0.16 -1.47
C VAL A 7 14.00 -1.10 -0.63
N LEU A 8 15.25 -1.43 -0.32
CA LEU A 8 15.60 -2.59 0.52
C LEU A 8 15.02 -2.48 1.94
N LYS A 9 15.12 -1.30 2.57
CA LYS A 9 14.54 -1.06 3.89
C LYS A 9 13.02 -1.07 3.84
N TRP A 10 12.43 -0.33 2.90
CA TRP A 10 10.98 -0.20 2.75
C TRP A 10 10.33 -1.57 2.51
N ALA A 11 10.88 -2.38 1.59
CA ALA A 11 10.37 -3.71 1.30
C ALA A 11 10.51 -4.67 2.50
N ARG A 12 11.60 -4.57 3.27
CA ARG A 12 11.75 -5.34 4.51
C ARG A 12 10.66 -4.98 5.51
N ASP A 13 10.51 -3.69 5.81
CA ASP A 13 9.55 -3.20 6.80
C ASP A 13 8.11 -3.53 6.37
N HIS A 14 7.80 -3.45 5.07
CA HIS A 14 6.51 -3.82 4.52
C HIS A 14 6.24 -5.34 4.56
N ARG A 15 7.24 -6.19 4.27
CA ARG A 15 7.12 -7.65 4.45
C ARG A 15 6.87 -8.03 5.92
N VAL A 16 7.54 -7.35 6.86
CA VAL A 16 7.30 -7.52 8.30
C VAL A 16 5.88 -7.10 8.65
N HIS A 17 5.43 -5.97 8.11
CA HIS A 17 4.07 -5.49 8.30
C HIS A 17 3.03 -6.52 7.81
N HIS A 18 3.18 -7.10 6.62
CA HIS A 18 2.28 -8.14 6.14
C HIS A 18 2.28 -9.38 7.03
N LEU A 19 3.45 -9.88 7.41
CA LEU A 19 3.59 -11.10 8.20
C LEU A 19 3.06 -10.96 9.64
N TYR A 20 3.17 -9.77 10.21
CA TYR A 20 2.87 -9.50 11.61
C TYR A 20 1.83 -8.38 11.80
N SER A 21 1.00 -8.15 10.78
CA SER A 21 0.11 -6.99 10.67
C SER A 21 -0.71 -6.78 11.94
N ASP A 22 -0.72 -5.54 12.43
CA ASP A 22 -1.44 -5.11 13.62
C ASP A 22 -1.02 -5.84 14.91
N THR A 23 0.10 -6.56 14.94
CA THR A 23 0.64 -7.14 16.18
C THR A 23 1.74 -6.26 16.79
N SER A 24 2.27 -6.64 17.95
CA SER A 24 3.39 -5.91 18.55
C SER A 24 4.65 -5.88 17.66
N ALA A 25 4.79 -6.83 16.72
CA ALA A 25 5.91 -6.93 15.80
C ALA A 25 5.72 -6.15 14.48
N ASP A 26 4.57 -5.51 14.28
CA ASP A 26 4.32 -4.60 13.15
C ASP A 26 5.01 -3.23 13.38
N PRO A 27 5.87 -2.75 12.45
CA PRO A 27 6.53 -1.45 12.57
C PRO A 27 5.58 -0.28 12.79
N HIS A 28 4.38 -0.32 12.22
CA HIS A 28 3.37 0.75 12.29
C HIS A 28 2.02 0.24 12.81
N ASN A 29 2.08 -0.68 13.79
CA ASN A 29 0.93 -1.29 14.45
C ASN A 29 -0.24 -0.31 14.72
N SER A 30 -1.36 -0.50 14.02
CA SER A 30 -2.54 0.37 14.14
C SER A 30 -3.26 0.27 15.49
N GLN A 31 -3.05 -0.81 16.25
CA GLN A 31 -3.60 -0.98 17.60
C GLN A 31 -3.00 0.01 18.60
N ARG A 32 -1.82 0.57 18.32
CA ARG A 32 -1.21 1.65 19.14
C ARG A 32 -1.83 3.03 18.88
N GLY A 33 -2.87 3.08 18.04
CA GLY A 33 -3.64 4.28 17.76
C GLY A 33 -3.26 4.96 16.45
N PHE A 34 -4.13 5.89 16.03
CA PHE A 34 -4.02 6.60 14.76
C PHE A 34 -2.70 7.37 14.66
N PHE A 35 -2.34 8.16 15.67
CA PHE A 35 -1.12 8.96 15.63
C PHE A 35 0.14 8.10 15.48
N PHE A 36 0.20 6.97 16.21
CA PHE A 36 1.34 6.06 16.13
C PHE A 36 1.49 5.45 14.74
N SER A 37 0.42 4.86 14.20
CA SER A 37 0.44 4.22 12.87
C SER A 37 0.60 5.22 11.71
N HIS A 38 0.17 6.48 11.88
CA HIS A 38 0.33 7.51 10.87
C HIS A 38 1.76 8.05 10.83
N VAL A 39 2.30 8.55 11.95
CA VAL A 39 3.64 9.17 11.96
C VAL A 39 4.45 8.86 13.21
N GLY A 40 3.82 8.57 14.34
CA GLY A 40 4.50 8.38 15.62
C GLY A 40 5.52 7.25 15.61
N TRP A 41 5.33 6.21 14.79
CA TRP A 41 6.30 5.12 14.64
C TRP A 41 7.67 5.60 14.11
N LEU A 42 7.70 6.66 13.29
CA LEU A 42 8.93 7.28 12.79
C LEU A 42 9.61 8.18 13.84
N LEU A 43 8.86 8.62 14.86
CA LEU A 43 9.32 9.54 15.90
C LEU A 43 9.79 8.82 17.16
N THR A 44 9.75 7.49 17.17
CA THR A 44 10.13 6.65 18.31
C THR A 44 11.17 5.62 17.90
N GLN A 45 11.93 5.12 18.87
CA GLN A 45 12.84 4.00 18.61
C GLN A 45 12.03 2.76 18.20
N THR A 46 12.52 2.05 17.19
CA THR A 46 11.93 0.78 16.75
C THR A 46 11.94 -0.24 17.92
N PRO A 47 10.79 -0.80 18.30
CA PRO A 47 10.72 -1.79 19.37
C PRO A 47 11.59 -3.03 19.09
N LYS A 48 12.20 -3.61 20.14
CA LYS A 48 13.12 -4.76 20.01
C LYS A 48 12.51 -5.96 19.28
N ASN A 49 11.25 -6.27 19.58
CA ASN A 49 10.51 -7.36 18.96
C ASN A 49 10.30 -7.14 17.44
N VAL A 50 10.07 -5.90 17.00
CA VAL A 50 10.02 -5.55 15.57
C VAL A 50 11.40 -5.83 14.95
N VAL A 51 12.49 -5.37 15.56
CA VAL A 51 13.86 -5.60 15.07
C VAL A 51 14.18 -7.10 14.94
N GLU A 52 13.80 -7.90 15.94
CA GLU A 52 14.00 -9.35 15.93
C GLU A 52 13.19 -10.05 14.83
N CYS A 53 11.95 -9.62 14.59
CA CYS A 53 11.12 -10.15 13.52
C CYS A 53 11.61 -9.72 12.14
N SER A 54 12.09 -8.48 11.99
CA SER A 54 12.69 -7.98 10.75
C SER A 54 13.90 -8.80 10.31
N LYS A 55 14.69 -9.35 11.24
CA LYS A 55 15.83 -10.23 10.93
C LYS A 55 15.41 -11.57 10.32
N LYS A 56 14.18 -12.01 10.55
CA LYS A 56 13.64 -13.28 10.02
C LYS A 56 13.08 -13.14 8.61
N VAL A 57 12.84 -11.92 8.16
CA VAL A 57 12.32 -11.63 6.82
C VAL A 57 13.47 -11.59 5.82
N ALA A 58 13.47 -12.55 4.90
CA ALA A 58 14.43 -12.59 3.81
C ALA A 58 14.17 -11.44 2.82
N ILE A 59 15.25 -10.80 2.37
CA ILE A 59 15.25 -9.80 1.28
C ILE A 59 16.35 -10.09 0.24
N HIS A 60 16.89 -11.31 0.25
CA HIS A 60 17.99 -11.70 -0.63
C HIS A 60 17.62 -11.54 -2.12
N ASP A 61 16.36 -11.78 -2.46
CA ASP A 61 15.80 -11.57 -3.80
C ASP A 61 15.93 -10.13 -4.30
N LEU A 62 15.97 -9.15 -3.40
CA LEU A 62 16.15 -7.73 -3.74
C LEU A 62 17.63 -7.32 -3.72
N MET A 63 18.45 -8.00 -2.91
CA MET A 63 19.88 -7.68 -2.78
C MET A 63 20.69 -8.11 -4.01
N THR A 64 20.17 -9.01 -4.83
CA THR A 64 20.78 -9.40 -6.10
C THR A 64 20.62 -8.35 -7.20
N ASP A 65 19.79 -7.32 -6.99
CA ASP A 65 19.59 -6.24 -7.94
C ASP A 65 20.64 -5.12 -7.73
N GLY A 66 21.48 -4.90 -8.75
CA GLY A 66 22.54 -3.90 -8.73
C GLY A 66 22.05 -2.46 -8.58
N PHE A 67 20.85 -2.15 -9.10
CA PHE A 67 20.28 -0.81 -9.01
C PHE A 67 19.74 -0.54 -7.60
N LEU A 68 19.08 -1.53 -6.98
CA LEU A 68 18.58 -1.40 -5.61
C LEU A 68 19.73 -1.27 -4.59
N THR A 69 20.80 -2.05 -4.78
CA THR A 69 21.99 -1.96 -3.92
C THR A 69 22.74 -0.64 -4.12
N LEU A 70 22.84 -0.13 -5.35
CA LEU A 70 23.37 1.21 -5.62
C LEU A 70 22.53 2.31 -4.95
N GLN A 71 21.20 2.27 -5.11
CA GLN A 71 20.30 3.22 -4.47
C GLN A 71 20.46 3.21 -2.94
N ASN A 72 20.64 2.02 -2.37
CA ASN A 72 20.88 1.88 -0.94
C ASN A 72 22.25 2.42 -0.50
N ALA A 73 23.30 2.21 -1.30
CA ALA A 73 24.65 2.69 -1.00
C ALA A 73 24.77 4.23 -1.08
N LEU A 74 23.95 4.88 -1.90
CA LEU A 74 23.96 6.33 -2.08
C LEU A 74 22.97 7.08 -1.16
N ASP A 75 22.21 6.36 -0.33
CA ASP A 75 21.35 6.95 0.70
C ASP A 75 22.20 7.58 1.83
N PRO A 76 21.84 8.74 2.39
CA PRO A 76 20.62 9.52 2.13
C PRO A 76 20.74 10.54 0.98
N TRP A 77 21.94 10.85 0.52
CA TRP A 77 22.20 12.00 -0.35
C TRP A 77 21.53 11.88 -1.72
N TRP A 78 21.51 10.69 -2.30
CA TRP A 78 20.77 10.42 -3.53
C TRP A 78 19.29 10.71 -3.36
N ASN A 79 18.68 10.16 -2.32
CA ASN A 79 17.25 10.33 -2.07
C ASN A 79 16.88 11.80 -1.79
N LEU A 80 17.70 12.52 -1.01
CA LEU A 80 17.52 13.95 -0.73
C LEU A 80 17.67 14.80 -2.00
N ALA A 81 18.67 14.54 -2.84
CA ALA A 81 18.87 15.27 -4.09
C ALA A 81 17.66 15.14 -5.02
N TRP A 82 17.16 13.92 -5.22
CA TRP A 82 15.97 13.68 -6.05
C TRP A 82 14.66 14.14 -5.40
N CYS A 83 14.61 14.29 -4.08
CA CYS A 83 13.41 14.72 -3.36
C CYS A 83 13.24 16.24 -3.32
N PHE A 84 14.35 16.96 -3.15
CA PHE A 84 14.34 18.40 -2.91
C PHE A 84 15.03 19.19 -4.03
N ILE A 85 16.24 18.81 -4.42
CA ILE A 85 17.03 19.58 -5.40
C ILE A 85 16.39 19.47 -6.78
N PHE A 86 16.10 18.25 -7.25
CA PHE A 86 15.54 18.02 -8.57
C PHE A 86 14.21 18.77 -8.83
N PRO A 87 13.15 18.64 -8.02
CA PRO A 87 11.90 19.37 -8.27
C PRO A 87 12.07 20.89 -8.11
N THR A 88 12.94 21.36 -7.20
CA THR A 88 13.26 22.79 -7.07
C THR A 88 13.90 23.32 -8.34
N ALA A 89 14.89 22.61 -8.89
CA ALA A 89 15.56 22.99 -10.12
C ALA A 89 14.59 23.01 -11.31
N VAL A 90 13.73 21.99 -11.44
CA VAL A 90 12.69 21.96 -12.47
C VAL A 90 11.79 23.19 -12.39
N ALA A 91 11.32 23.54 -11.19
CA ALA A 91 10.47 24.71 -11.02
C ALA A 91 11.18 26.04 -11.34
N CYS A 92 12.44 26.20 -10.93
CA CYS A 92 13.21 27.40 -11.24
C CYS A 92 13.47 27.53 -12.75
N TYR A 93 13.98 26.47 -13.39
CA TYR A 93 14.50 26.55 -14.75
C TYR A 93 13.42 26.38 -15.83
N LEU A 94 12.37 25.59 -15.57
CA LEU A 94 11.32 25.32 -16.58
C LEU A 94 10.07 26.19 -16.38
N TRP A 95 9.78 26.63 -15.16
CA TRP A 95 8.60 27.45 -14.86
C TRP A 95 8.93 28.89 -14.45
N GLY A 96 10.22 29.24 -14.34
CA GLY A 96 10.65 30.58 -13.99
C GLY A 96 10.34 30.98 -12.54
N GLU A 97 10.16 30.01 -11.65
CA GLU A 97 9.84 30.28 -10.24
C GLU A 97 11.04 30.77 -9.44
N THR A 98 10.76 31.52 -8.36
CA THR A 98 11.80 31.91 -7.41
C THR A 98 12.33 30.68 -6.67
N LEU A 99 13.62 30.69 -6.32
CA LEU A 99 14.26 29.57 -5.61
C LEU A 99 13.52 29.17 -4.33
N MET A 100 13.04 30.16 -3.57
CA MET A 100 12.32 29.93 -2.31
C MET A 100 10.97 29.27 -2.55
N ASN A 101 10.16 29.78 -3.49
CA ASN A 101 8.86 29.17 -3.82
C ASN A 101 9.04 27.76 -4.37
N ALA A 102 10.00 27.57 -5.29
CA ALA A 102 10.31 26.28 -5.86
C ALA A 102 10.68 25.25 -4.77
N PHE A 103 11.54 25.63 -3.83
CA PHE A 103 11.95 24.74 -2.74
C PHE A 103 10.80 24.42 -1.78
N LEU A 104 10.06 25.45 -1.32
CA LEU A 104 9.00 25.27 -0.33
C LEU A 104 7.78 24.52 -0.91
N VAL A 105 7.41 24.77 -2.18
CA VAL A 105 6.22 24.17 -2.79
C VAL A 105 6.56 22.85 -3.48
N ALA A 106 7.46 22.85 -4.48
CA ALA A 106 7.77 21.66 -5.27
C ALA A 106 8.67 20.65 -4.52
N GLY A 107 9.50 21.14 -3.59
CA GLY A 107 10.29 20.31 -2.68
C GLY A 107 9.49 19.89 -1.44
N VAL A 108 9.29 20.83 -0.50
CA VAL A 108 8.80 20.54 0.86
C VAL A 108 7.31 20.18 0.90
N PHE A 109 6.41 21.04 0.41
CA PHE A 109 4.97 20.82 0.49
C PHE A 109 4.56 19.54 -0.26
N ARG A 110 5.08 19.34 -1.48
CA ARG A 110 4.88 18.10 -2.25
C ARG A 110 5.35 16.87 -1.46
N TYR A 111 6.52 16.92 -0.83
CA TYR A 111 7.03 15.82 -0.04
C TYR A 111 6.14 15.51 1.17
N CYS A 112 5.74 16.53 1.93
CA CYS A 112 4.79 16.38 3.05
C CYS A 112 3.47 15.74 2.60
N PHE A 113 2.91 16.21 1.47
CA PHE A 113 1.68 15.64 0.93
C PHE A 113 1.82 14.16 0.58
N VAL A 114 2.91 13.78 -0.12
CA VAL A 114 3.19 12.38 -0.46
C VAL A 114 3.35 11.50 0.78
N LEU A 115 4.02 12.01 1.81
CA LEU A 115 4.16 11.30 3.09
C LEU A 115 2.81 11.04 3.74
N HIS A 116 1.97 12.08 3.90
CA HIS A 116 0.66 11.91 4.53
C HIS A 116 -0.29 11.01 3.73
N ALA A 117 -0.24 11.06 2.39
CA ALA A 117 -0.99 10.14 1.54
C ALA A 117 -0.55 8.68 1.76
N THR A 118 0.75 8.43 1.88
CA THR A 118 1.29 7.09 2.15
C THR A 118 0.97 6.64 3.57
N TRP A 119 1.17 7.50 4.57
CA TRP A 119 0.90 7.20 5.98
C TRP A 119 -0.58 6.95 6.26
N ALA A 120 -1.49 7.50 5.45
CA ALA A 120 -2.90 7.14 5.50
C ALA A 120 -3.14 5.65 5.19
N VAL A 121 -2.30 5.00 4.39
CA VAL A 121 -2.33 3.54 4.14
C VAL A 121 -1.94 2.76 5.40
N ASN A 122 -1.07 3.28 6.26
CA ASN A 122 -0.73 2.58 7.50
C ASN A 122 -1.78 2.78 8.61
N SER A 123 -2.61 3.82 8.50
CA SER A 123 -3.43 4.32 9.62
C SER A 123 -4.93 4.32 9.32
N VAL A 124 -5.35 4.99 8.25
CA VAL A 124 -6.77 5.18 7.94
C VAL A 124 -7.39 3.84 7.50
N VAL A 125 -6.75 3.14 6.57
CA VAL A 125 -7.28 1.88 6.04
C VAL A 125 -7.17 0.72 7.04
N HIS A 126 -6.42 0.81 8.12
CA HIS A 126 -6.47 -0.18 9.20
C HIS A 126 -7.63 0.05 10.19
N ARG A 127 -8.40 1.14 10.05
CA ARG A 127 -9.44 1.49 11.02
C ARG A 127 -10.78 1.84 10.41
N TRP A 128 -10.81 2.52 9.26
CA TRP A 128 -12.03 3.06 8.68
C TRP A 128 -12.22 2.65 7.22
N GLY A 129 -13.25 1.84 6.99
CA GLY A 129 -13.65 1.38 5.66
C GLY A 129 -14.39 0.05 5.72
N HIS A 130 -14.60 -0.57 4.56
CA HIS A 130 -15.30 -1.85 4.44
C HIS A 130 -14.33 -3.03 4.50
N ARG A 131 -14.75 -4.19 5.05
CA ARG A 131 -13.93 -5.43 5.10
C ARG A 131 -14.59 -6.60 4.38
N PRO A 132 -14.70 -6.57 3.04
CA PRO A 132 -15.45 -7.58 2.32
C PRO A 132 -14.78 -8.95 2.23
N TYR A 133 -13.44 -9.01 2.27
CA TYR A 133 -12.67 -10.22 1.99
C TYR A 133 -12.25 -10.95 3.27
N ASP A 134 -11.58 -10.25 4.19
CA ASP A 134 -11.24 -10.77 5.52
C ASP A 134 -11.78 -9.84 6.62
N LYS A 135 -12.81 -10.30 7.32
CA LYS A 135 -13.45 -9.56 8.43
C LYS A 135 -12.65 -9.62 9.74
N SER A 136 -11.72 -10.56 9.86
CA SER A 136 -10.88 -10.72 11.04
C SER A 136 -9.65 -9.81 11.02
N ALA A 137 -9.22 -9.39 9.84
CA ALA A 137 -8.17 -8.38 9.66
C ALA A 137 -8.68 -6.98 10.08
N PHE A 138 -7.75 -6.09 10.46
CA PHE A 138 -8.08 -4.68 10.70
C PHE A 138 -8.15 -3.86 9.41
N THR A 139 -7.51 -4.34 8.33
CA THR A 139 -7.43 -3.66 7.04
C THR A 139 -8.80 -3.52 6.37
N THR A 140 -9.00 -2.40 5.66
CA THR A 140 -10.28 -1.99 5.09
C THR A 140 -10.11 -1.44 3.68
N GLU A 141 -11.18 -1.47 2.90
CA GLU A 141 -11.32 -0.76 1.64
C GLU A 141 -11.76 0.69 1.93
N ASN A 142 -10.96 1.67 1.51
CA ASN A 142 -11.24 3.08 1.66
C ASN A 142 -11.03 3.86 0.33
N PRO A 143 -12.12 4.29 -0.34
CA PRO A 143 -12.05 5.03 -1.60
C PRO A 143 -11.28 6.36 -1.52
N PHE A 144 -11.32 7.04 -0.38
CA PHE A 144 -10.61 8.31 -0.18
C PHE A 144 -9.10 8.09 -0.17
N VAL A 145 -8.62 7.09 0.57
CA VAL A 145 -7.21 6.71 0.56
C VAL A 145 -6.81 6.17 -0.81
N ALA A 146 -7.67 5.42 -1.49
CA ALA A 146 -7.39 4.94 -2.84
C ALA A 146 -7.14 6.09 -3.82
N PHE A 147 -7.88 7.20 -3.70
CA PHE A 147 -7.65 8.38 -4.52
C PHE A 147 -6.28 9.02 -4.27
N PHE A 148 -5.98 9.34 -3.01
CA PHE A 148 -4.73 10.04 -2.64
C PHE A 148 -3.47 9.18 -2.73
N ALA A 149 -3.58 7.89 -2.47
CA ALA A 149 -2.49 6.92 -2.54
C ALA A 149 -2.47 6.12 -3.86
N LEU A 150 -3.10 6.66 -4.93
CA LEU A 150 -3.01 6.13 -6.30
C LEU A 150 -3.42 4.65 -6.45
N GLY A 151 -4.39 4.19 -5.67
CA GLY A 151 -4.94 2.84 -5.72
C GLY A 151 -4.72 2.02 -4.46
N GLU A 152 -3.84 2.44 -3.56
CA GLU A 152 -3.44 1.63 -2.38
C GLU A 152 -4.46 1.62 -1.23
N GLY A 153 -5.64 2.24 -1.42
CA GLY A 153 -6.73 2.25 -0.45
C GLY A 153 -7.61 1.00 -0.46
N TRP A 154 -7.44 0.10 -1.42
CA TRP A 154 -8.16 -1.18 -1.51
C TRP A 154 -7.48 -2.24 -0.62
N HIS A 155 -7.35 -1.91 0.66
CA HIS A 155 -6.34 -2.51 1.53
C HIS A 155 -6.76 -3.86 2.13
N ASN A 156 -8.07 -4.13 2.25
CA ASN A 156 -8.54 -5.44 2.69
C ASN A 156 -8.28 -6.50 1.61
N TRP A 157 -8.43 -6.14 0.33
CA TRP A 157 -8.01 -6.99 -0.79
C TRP A 157 -6.51 -7.20 -0.80
N HIS A 158 -5.74 -6.11 -0.69
CA HIS A 158 -4.28 -6.15 -0.68
C HIS A 158 -3.73 -7.11 0.39
N HIS A 159 -4.24 -7.05 1.62
CA HIS A 159 -3.81 -7.98 2.67
C HIS A 159 -4.31 -9.42 2.46
N ALA A 160 -5.52 -9.60 1.90
CA ALA A 160 -6.04 -10.93 1.60
C ALA A 160 -5.28 -11.61 0.46
N PHE A 161 -4.75 -10.84 -0.49
CA PHE A 161 -4.11 -11.30 -1.72
C PHE A 161 -2.85 -10.47 -2.05
N GLU A 162 -1.88 -10.45 -1.14
CA GLU A 162 -0.66 -9.62 -1.21
C GLU A 162 0.21 -9.84 -2.46
N TRP A 163 0.00 -10.95 -3.16
CA TRP A 163 0.68 -11.31 -4.40
C TRP A 163 -0.03 -10.80 -5.67
N ASP A 164 -1.22 -10.19 -5.57
CA ASP A 164 -1.93 -9.58 -6.70
C ASP A 164 -1.32 -8.22 -7.04
N TYR A 165 -0.71 -8.09 -8.22
CA TYR A 165 -0.06 -6.84 -8.64
C TYR A 165 -1.01 -5.63 -8.71
N ALA A 166 -2.31 -5.89 -8.85
CA ALA A 166 -3.32 -4.85 -9.00
C ALA A 166 -3.76 -4.24 -7.68
N THR A 167 -3.39 -4.82 -6.53
CA THR A 167 -3.81 -4.38 -5.18
C THR A 167 -5.32 -4.17 -5.00
N SER A 168 -6.14 -4.67 -5.93
CA SER A 168 -7.59 -4.44 -6.00
C SER A 168 -8.29 -5.50 -6.85
N GLU A 169 -9.60 -5.67 -6.65
CA GLU A 169 -10.40 -6.70 -7.33
C GLU A 169 -10.85 -6.25 -8.73
N MET A 170 -11.61 -5.15 -8.81
CA MET A 170 -12.56 -4.89 -9.90
C MET A 170 -11.98 -4.13 -11.10
N GLY A 171 -10.66 -3.94 -11.12
CA GLY A 171 -9.95 -3.26 -12.21
C GLY A 171 -10.17 -1.75 -12.26
N ILE A 172 -9.45 -1.08 -13.16
CA ILE A 172 -9.25 0.39 -13.13
C ILE A 172 -10.52 1.22 -13.36
N TRP A 173 -11.54 0.66 -14.01
CA TRP A 173 -12.80 1.36 -14.31
C TRP A 173 -13.81 1.30 -13.15
N GLN A 174 -13.68 0.30 -12.28
CA GLN A 174 -14.58 0.11 -11.14
C GLN A 174 -13.91 0.53 -9.83
N GLN A 175 -12.60 0.32 -9.70
CA GLN A 175 -11.77 0.73 -8.58
C GLN A 175 -10.64 1.61 -9.09
N TYR A 176 -10.60 2.85 -8.61
CA TYR A 176 -9.59 3.85 -8.93
C TYR A 176 -8.23 3.27 -8.59
N ASN A 177 -7.43 3.01 -9.62
CA ASN A 177 -6.11 2.42 -9.47
C ASN A 177 -5.19 2.85 -10.63
N PRO A 178 -4.68 4.08 -10.59
CA PRO A 178 -3.68 4.56 -11.55
C PRO A 178 -2.41 3.70 -11.58
N THR A 179 -1.98 3.16 -10.44
CA THR A 179 -0.79 2.29 -10.37
C THR A 179 -0.95 1.05 -11.25
N LYS A 180 -2.10 0.38 -11.18
CA LYS A 180 -2.45 -0.73 -12.07
C LYS A 180 -2.45 -0.29 -13.54
N ALA A 181 -3.06 0.85 -13.86
CA ALA A 181 -3.11 1.35 -15.24
C ALA A 181 -1.71 1.61 -15.80
N PHE A 182 -0.83 2.19 -14.98
CA PHE A 182 0.58 2.42 -15.32
C PHE A 182 1.31 1.10 -15.58
N ILE A 183 1.19 0.12 -14.67
CA ILE A 183 1.83 -1.21 -14.85
C ILE A 183 1.29 -1.91 -16.11
N ASP A 184 -0.01 -1.80 -16.38
CA ASP A 184 -0.61 -2.37 -17.59
C ASP A 184 -0.07 -1.73 -18.87
N LEU A 185 0.14 -0.42 -18.86
CA LEU A 185 0.79 0.30 -19.95
C LEU A 185 2.24 -0.15 -20.13
N MET A 186 3.01 -0.30 -19.05
CA MET A 186 4.39 -0.79 -19.11
C MET A 186 4.44 -2.22 -19.68
N CYS A 187 3.48 -3.07 -19.33
CA CYS A 187 3.35 -4.40 -19.94
C CYS A 187 2.98 -4.35 -21.41
N TRP A 188 2.09 -3.44 -21.81
CA TRP A 188 1.74 -3.24 -23.21
C TRP A 188 2.93 -2.76 -24.04
N LEU A 189 3.79 -1.91 -23.46
CA LEU A 189 5.05 -1.46 -24.06
C LEU A 189 6.17 -2.53 -24.03
N GLY A 190 5.94 -3.69 -23.42
CA GLY A 190 6.96 -4.74 -23.28
C GLY A 190 8.03 -4.47 -22.21
N LEU A 191 7.86 -3.44 -21.37
CA LEU A 191 8.79 -3.05 -20.31
C LEU A 191 8.59 -3.83 -19.00
N ALA A 192 7.44 -4.51 -18.86
CA ALA A 192 7.12 -5.35 -17.71
C ALA A 192 6.35 -6.59 -18.16
N TRP A 193 6.42 -7.69 -17.40
CA TRP A 193 5.68 -8.93 -17.68
C TRP A 193 5.43 -9.72 -16.40
N GLY A 194 4.78 -10.89 -16.49
CA GLY A 194 4.61 -11.78 -15.35
C GLY A 194 3.58 -11.34 -14.29
N ARG A 195 2.70 -10.39 -14.63
CA ARG A 195 1.60 -9.90 -13.78
C ARG A 195 0.74 -11.05 -13.23
N ARG A 196 0.61 -11.14 -11.91
CA ARG A 196 -0.25 -12.12 -11.22
C ARG A 196 -1.52 -11.46 -10.69
N ARG A 197 -2.69 -12.03 -10.99
CA ARG A 197 -3.98 -11.56 -10.47
C ARG A 197 -4.62 -12.62 -9.59
N ALA A 198 -5.20 -12.19 -8.47
CA ALA A 198 -6.02 -13.05 -7.63
C ALA A 198 -7.43 -13.19 -8.18
N ASN A 199 -7.99 -12.15 -8.78
CA ASN A 199 -9.31 -12.21 -9.42
C ASN A 199 -9.29 -13.11 -10.68
N PRO A 200 -10.28 -14.01 -10.89
CA PRO A 200 -11.44 -14.30 -10.02
C PRO A 200 -11.20 -15.37 -8.95
N LYS A 201 -10.22 -16.25 -9.17
CA LYS A 201 -10.06 -17.48 -8.39
C LYS A 201 -9.82 -17.27 -6.90
N GLY A 202 -9.11 -16.22 -6.51
CA GLY A 202 -8.74 -15.93 -5.13
C GLY A 202 -9.96 -15.69 -4.24
N TRP A 203 -10.89 -14.84 -4.68
CA TRP A 203 -12.10 -14.57 -3.92
C TRP A 203 -13.05 -15.78 -3.90
N ASP A 204 -13.19 -16.48 -5.03
CA ASP A 204 -14.01 -17.70 -5.10
C ASP A 204 -13.49 -18.78 -4.15
N HIS A 205 -12.17 -19.01 -4.10
CA HIS A 205 -11.57 -19.94 -3.16
C HIS A 205 -11.78 -19.54 -1.70
N MET A 206 -11.69 -18.23 -1.38
CA MET A 206 -11.95 -17.73 -0.03
C MET A 206 -13.41 -17.95 0.39
N LYS A 207 -14.37 -17.72 -0.51
CA LYS A 207 -15.79 -18.03 -0.28
C LYS A 207 -16.00 -19.52 -0.01
N GLU A 208 -15.43 -20.40 -0.83
CA GLU A 208 -15.53 -21.85 -0.62
C GLU A 208 -15.00 -22.26 0.76
N ARG A 209 -13.85 -21.70 1.18
CA ARG A 209 -13.26 -21.96 2.50
C ARG A 209 -14.20 -21.52 3.63
N LEU A 210 -14.84 -20.36 3.49
CA LEU A 210 -15.81 -19.85 4.47
C LEU A 210 -17.05 -20.76 4.57
N THR A 211 -17.61 -21.17 3.43
CA THR A 211 -18.76 -22.09 3.40
C THR A 211 -18.41 -23.45 4.01
N ARG A 212 -17.23 -24.02 3.71
CA ARG A 212 -16.78 -25.28 4.35
C ARG A 212 -16.64 -25.15 5.86
N LYS A 213 -16.17 -24.00 6.36
CA LYS A 213 -15.98 -23.74 7.80
C LYS A 213 -17.30 -23.56 8.55
N LEU A 214 -18.28 -22.90 7.94
CA LEU A 214 -19.55 -22.57 8.59
C LEU A 214 -20.64 -23.64 8.38
N GLY A 215 -20.46 -24.52 7.39
CA GLY A 215 -21.42 -25.55 7.02
C GLY A 215 -22.39 -25.10 5.92
N PRO A 216 -23.15 -26.05 5.33
CA PRO A 216 -23.99 -25.80 4.16
C PRO A 216 -25.15 -24.83 4.43
N SER A 217 -25.55 -24.66 5.69
CA SER A 217 -26.60 -23.70 6.10
C SER A 217 -26.17 -22.24 6.06
N TYR A 218 -24.93 -21.92 5.66
CA TYR A 218 -24.44 -20.53 5.58
C TYR A 218 -23.99 -20.18 4.18
N LYS A 219 -24.45 -19.02 3.69
CA LYS A 219 -24.08 -18.47 2.39
C LYS A 219 -23.51 -17.08 2.51
N VAL A 220 -22.50 -16.80 1.68
CA VAL A 220 -21.97 -15.45 1.47
C VAL A 220 -22.85 -14.74 0.44
N VAL A 221 -23.60 -13.74 0.89
CA VAL A 221 -24.33 -12.82 0.02
C VAL A 221 -23.44 -11.62 -0.27
N GLU A 222 -23.25 -11.31 -1.54
CA GLU A 222 -22.37 -10.25 -2.00
C GLU A 222 -23.10 -9.23 -2.89
N VAL A 223 -22.84 -7.96 -2.66
CA VAL A 223 -23.39 -6.85 -3.45
C VAL A 223 -22.25 -5.89 -3.79
N LYS A 224 -22.19 -5.44 -5.04
CA LYS A 224 -21.29 -4.37 -5.46
C LYS A 224 -22.02 -3.05 -5.36
N ARG A 225 -21.46 -2.09 -4.61
CA ARG A 225 -22.00 -0.74 -4.42
C ARG A 225 -20.99 0.30 -4.89
N GLY A 226 -21.43 1.56 -4.95
CA GLY A 226 -20.59 2.70 -5.30
C GLY A 226 -20.71 3.11 -6.77
N VAL A 227 -20.19 4.31 -7.04
CA VAL A 227 -20.09 4.88 -8.39
C VAL A 227 -18.87 4.31 -9.13
N PRO A 228 -18.77 4.42 -10.46
CA PRO A 228 -17.56 4.08 -11.20
C PRO A 228 -16.30 4.68 -10.54
N LEU A 229 -15.16 3.98 -10.65
CA LEU A 229 -13.90 4.26 -9.93
C LEU A 229 -13.93 4.08 -8.40
N PHE A 230 -15.10 4.05 -7.76
CA PHE A 230 -15.18 3.90 -6.31
C PHE A 230 -16.13 2.79 -5.89
N ARG A 231 -16.21 1.74 -6.71
CA ARG A 231 -16.98 0.55 -6.39
C ARG A 231 -16.27 -0.28 -5.33
N TYR A 232 -17.07 -0.80 -4.40
CA TYR A 232 -16.61 -1.73 -3.38
C TYR A 232 -17.60 -2.87 -3.24
N ARG A 233 -17.12 -3.98 -2.68
CA ARG A 233 -17.92 -5.14 -2.35
C ARG A 233 -18.43 -5.01 -0.92
N GLU A 234 -19.68 -5.39 -0.69
CA GLU A 234 -20.21 -5.70 0.62
C GLU A 234 -20.49 -7.20 0.70
N THR A 235 -20.10 -7.82 1.81
CA THR A 235 -20.36 -9.24 2.05
C THR A 235 -21.12 -9.43 3.36
N LYS A 236 -22.19 -10.22 3.31
CA LYS A 236 -22.97 -10.64 4.48
C LYS A 236 -23.01 -12.16 4.53
N LEU A 237 -22.80 -12.70 5.72
CA LEU A 237 -23.01 -14.13 5.99
C LEU A 237 -24.45 -14.29 6.45
N VAL A 238 -25.22 -15.09 5.74
CA VAL A 238 -26.64 -15.34 6.04
C VAL A 238 -26.81 -16.83 6.28
N LYS A 239 -27.57 -17.18 7.32
CA LYS A 239 -27.99 -18.56 7.56
C LYS A 239 -29.20 -18.84 6.68
N GLU A 240 -29.10 -19.80 5.78
CA GLU A 240 -30.24 -20.29 5.02
C GLU A 240 -31.15 -21.09 5.97
N SER A 241 -32.42 -20.70 5.98
CA SER A 241 -33.50 -21.30 6.79
C SER A 241 -33.92 -22.65 6.26
#